data_AF-A0A1Y4APX9-F1
#
_entry.id   AF-A0A1Y4APX9-F1
#
_cell.length_a   1.000
_cell.length_b   1.000
_cell.length_c   1.000
_cell.angle_alpha   90.00
_cell.angle_beta   90.00
_cell.angle_gamma   90.00
#
_symmetry.space_group_name_H-M   'P 1'
#
loop_
_entity.id
_entity.type
_entity.pdbx_description
1 polymer ?
#
loop_
_entity_poly.entity_id
_entity_poly.type
_entity_poly.pdbx_seq_one_letter_code
_entity_poly.pdbx_strand_id
1 'polypeptide(L)'
;MKKRKDWIRKADKRKKKKEDRGIVDFMKITYHFFQDLPHWIKEMEDPRHPSYITYTQADFFWMGVLKNVCSVLTMRSMEEQFNEEECIRTLKLLSGDRNLEEMPHCDTMNYYLEKLSPDCLSHLWRQMVKKLIRNKSFYKGRLLGRYWRVIIDGTELFYFKEKHCKNCLVTKIEREKRDPVLP
;
A
#
# COMPACT_ATOMS: atom_id res chain seq x y z
N MET A 1 -8.34 -29.58 -5.39
CA MET A 1 -7.33 -29.92 -4.36
C MET A 1 -5.98 -30.18 -5.03
N LYS A 2 -4.88 -29.57 -4.57
CA LYS A 2 -3.52 -29.86 -5.07
C LYS A 2 -3.13 -31.30 -4.76
N LYS A 3 -2.48 -32.02 -5.70
CA LYS A 3 -2.09 -33.42 -5.50
C LYS A 3 -0.94 -33.49 -4.48
N ARG A 4 -0.80 -34.59 -3.73
CA ARG A 4 0.22 -34.77 -2.66
C ARG A 4 1.66 -34.53 -3.15
N LYS A 5 1.94 -34.74 -4.45
CA LYS A 5 3.22 -34.50 -5.10
C LYS A 5 3.56 -33.00 -5.28
N ASP A 6 2.57 -32.10 -5.18
CA ASP A 6 2.74 -30.65 -5.33
C ASP A 6 3.06 -29.94 -4.00
N TRP A 7 3.15 -30.69 -2.89
CA TRP A 7 3.44 -30.16 -1.57
C TRP A 7 4.93 -29.95 -1.37
N ILE A 8 5.37 -28.71 -1.51
CA ILE A 8 6.74 -28.29 -1.21
C ILE A 8 6.98 -28.39 0.31
N ARG A 9 8.07 -29.06 0.72
CA ARG A 9 8.45 -29.19 2.14
C ARG A 9 8.80 -27.81 2.71
N LYS A 10 8.57 -27.61 4.02
CA LYS A 10 8.88 -26.34 4.71
C LYS A 10 10.35 -25.91 4.53
N ALA A 11 11.29 -26.87 4.50
CA ALA A 11 12.70 -26.60 4.27
C ALA A 11 12.97 -26.02 2.87
N ASP A 12 12.33 -26.57 1.85
CA ASP A 12 12.48 -26.10 0.46
C ASP A 12 11.83 -24.72 0.27
N LYS A 13 10.70 -24.44 0.95
CA LYS A 13 10.12 -23.09 1.01
C LYS A 13 11.11 -22.09 1.61
N ARG A 14 11.79 -22.43 2.70
CA ARG A 14 12.81 -21.57 3.32
C ARG A 14 14.00 -21.34 2.40
N LYS A 15 14.48 -22.37 1.68
CA LYS A 15 15.56 -22.21 0.68
C LYS A 15 15.15 -21.23 -0.42
N LYS A 16 13.97 -21.42 -1.03
CA LYS A 16 13.45 -20.49 -2.05
C LYS A 16 13.27 -19.06 -1.52
N LYS A 17 12.82 -18.90 -0.27
CA LYS A 17 12.66 -17.58 0.36
C LYS A 17 14.00 -16.84 0.54
N LYS A 18 15.13 -17.54 0.67
CA LYS A 18 16.46 -16.89 0.72
C LYS A 18 16.88 -16.26 -0.61
N GLU A 19 16.33 -16.75 -1.71
CA GLU A 19 16.55 -16.21 -3.06
C GLU A 19 15.48 -15.17 -3.44
N ASP A 20 14.52 -14.91 -2.54
CA ASP A 20 13.41 -13.99 -2.79
C ASP A 20 13.92 -12.56 -2.94
N ARG A 21 13.61 -11.98 -4.10
CA ARG A 21 13.89 -10.58 -4.45
C ARG A 21 12.61 -9.80 -4.65
N GLY A 22 11.50 -10.24 -4.04
CA GLY A 22 10.16 -9.68 -4.27
C GLY A 22 10.09 -8.16 -4.16
N ILE A 23 10.73 -7.56 -3.14
CA ILE A 23 10.77 -6.10 -3.01
C ILE A 23 11.57 -5.44 -4.14
N VAL A 24 12.70 -6.01 -4.53
CA VAL A 24 13.55 -5.50 -5.63
C VAL A 24 12.80 -5.58 -6.96
N ASP A 25 12.11 -6.70 -7.22
CA ASP A 25 11.31 -6.86 -8.44
C ASP A 25 10.10 -5.91 -8.44
N PHE A 26 9.46 -5.71 -7.29
CA PHE A 26 8.41 -4.71 -7.13
C PHE A 26 8.91 -3.29 -7.47
N MET A 27 10.09 -2.91 -6.96
CA MET A 27 10.71 -1.62 -7.27
C MET A 27 11.03 -1.48 -8.75
N LYS A 28 11.60 -2.51 -9.38
CA LYS A 28 11.89 -2.52 -10.82
C LYS A 28 10.64 -2.37 -11.68
N ILE A 29 9.58 -3.13 -11.35
CA ILE A 29 8.29 -3.05 -12.06
C ILE A 29 7.73 -1.64 -11.90
N THR A 30 7.73 -1.10 -10.69
CA THR A 30 7.17 0.23 -10.44
C THR A 30 7.94 1.30 -11.20
N TYR A 31 9.27 1.26 -11.17
CA TYR A 31 10.11 2.20 -11.93
C TYR A 31 9.90 2.06 -13.44
N HIS A 32 9.82 0.84 -13.96
CA HIS A 32 9.63 0.59 -15.40
C HIS A 32 8.31 1.15 -15.92
N PHE A 33 7.20 0.90 -15.21
CA PHE A 33 5.87 1.32 -15.67
C PHE A 33 5.51 2.75 -15.26
N PHE A 34 5.99 3.21 -14.10
CA PHE A 34 5.56 4.44 -13.45
C PHE A 34 6.75 5.31 -13.00
N GLN A 35 7.73 5.52 -13.88
CA GLN A 35 8.87 6.42 -13.61
C GLN A 35 8.47 7.83 -13.15
N ASP A 36 7.30 8.32 -13.57
CA ASP A 36 6.77 9.64 -13.23
C ASP A 36 6.03 9.67 -11.87
N LEU A 37 5.85 8.51 -11.23
CA LEU A 37 5.12 8.37 -9.97
C LEU A 37 5.64 9.30 -8.86
N PRO A 38 6.96 9.46 -8.63
CA PRO A 38 7.46 10.40 -7.62
C PRO A 38 7.03 11.85 -7.88
N HIS A 39 6.88 12.24 -9.16
CA HIS A 39 6.40 13.57 -9.51
C HIS A 39 4.91 13.71 -9.22
N TRP A 40 4.10 12.74 -9.65
CA TRP A 40 2.65 12.76 -9.40
C TRP A 40 2.30 12.73 -7.91
N ILE A 41 3.10 12.04 -7.08
CA ILE A 41 2.93 12.06 -5.61
C ILE A 41 3.17 13.47 -5.07
N LYS A 42 4.15 14.22 -5.60
CA LYS A 42 4.43 15.59 -5.17
C LYS A 42 3.38 16.61 -5.63
N GLU A 43 2.65 16.30 -6.69
CA GLU A 43 1.56 17.15 -7.19
C GLU A 43 0.28 17.04 -6.33
N MET A 44 0.14 15.99 -5.52
CA MET A 44 -1.00 15.88 -4.60
C MET A 44 -0.90 16.96 -3.52
N GLU A 45 -2.05 17.53 -3.15
CA GLU A 45 -2.13 18.51 -2.07
C GLU A 45 -1.88 17.82 -0.72
N ASP A 46 -0.77 18.18 -0.06
CA ASP A 46 -0.46 17.67 1.27
C ASP A 46 -1.30 18.41 2.31
N PRO A 47 -2.19 17.73 3.03
CA PRO A 47 -3.09 18.38 3.99
C PRO A 47 -2.38 18.79 5.29
N ARG A 48 -1.09 18.46 5.45
CA ARG A 48 -0.33 18.73 6.66
C ARG A 48 0.33 20.09 6.57
N HIS A 49 0.46 20.75 7.71
CA HIS A 49 1.11 22.06 7.78
C HIS A 49 2.65 21.90 7.74
N PRO A 50 3.37 22.57 6.82
CA PRO A 50 4.80 22.35 6.59
C PRO A 50 5.71 22.55 7.82
N SER A 51 5.34 23.45 8.74
CA SER A 51 6.11 23.70 9.97
C SER A 51 6.06 22.57 11.00
N TYR A 52 5.18 21.58 10.83
CA TYR A 52 4.95 20.50 11.79
C TYR A 52 5.19 19.10 11.20
N ILE A 53 5.95 19.00 10.10
CA ILE A 53 6.24 17.72 9.45
C ILE A 53 7.73 17.41 9.45
N THR A 54 8.05 16.14 9.68
CA THR A 54 9.39 15.56 9.55
C THR A 54 9.47 14.66 8.32
N TYR A 55 8.40 13.91 8.03
CA TYR A 55 8.30 12.99 6.90
C TYR A 55 7.67 13.64 5.66
N THR A 56 8.16 13.27 4.48
CA THR A 56 7.60 13.71 3.21
C THR A 56 6.28 13.00 2.91
N GLN A 57 5.49 13.57 2.00
CA GLN A 57 4.27 12.92 1.50
C GLN A 57 4.57 11.57 0.83
N ALA A 58 5.73 11.46 0.19
CA ALA A 58 6.15 10.24 -0.47
C ALA A 58 6.43 9.11 0.53
N ASP A 59 6.96 9.42 1.71
CA ASP A 59 7.17 8.43 2.77
C ASP A 59 5.85 7.78 3.18
N PHE A 60 4.81 8.58 3.43
CA PHE A 60 3.50 8.03 3.80
C PHE A 60 2.82 7.26 2.67
N PHE A 61 2.91 7.76 1.43
CA PHE A 61 2.38 7.05 0.28
C PHE A 61 3.00 5.66 0.16
N TRP A 62 4.34 5.58 0.18
CA TRP A 62 5.05 4.32 0.03
C TRP A 62 4.88 3.37 1.20
N MET A 63 4.90 3.90 2.43
CA MET A 63 4.61 3.09 3.62
C MET A 63 3.23 2.44 3.54
N GLY A 64 2.21 3.16 3.08
CA GLY A 64 0.88 2.61 2.84
C GLY A 64 0.84 1.56 1.73
N VAL A 65 1.54 1.78 0.62
CA VAL A 65 1.68 0.78 -0.45
C VAL A 65 2.38 -0.48 0.07
N LEU A 66 3.51 -0.33 0.78
CA LEU A 66 4.28 -1.44 1.33
C LEU A 66 3.48 -2.24 2.35
N LYS A 67 2.73 -1.59 3.24
CA LYS A 67 1.80 -2.26 4.17
C LYS A 67 0.88 -3.22 3.41
N ASN A 68 0.30 -2.77 2.30
CA ASN A 68 -0.61 -3.59 1.49
C ASN A 68 0.12 -4.69 0.71
N VAL A 69 1.24 -4.37 0.05
CA VAL A 69 2.06 -5.34 -0.70
C VAL A 69 2.57 -6.47 0.19
N CYS A 70 3.00 -6.14 1.40
CA CYS A 70 3.47 -7.10 2.40
C CYS A 70 2.33 -7.81 3.15
N SER A 71 1.06 -7.54 2.80
CA SER A 71 -0.12 -8.12 3.44
C SER A 71 -0.19 -7.86 4.96
N VAL A 72 0.33 -6.71 5.40
CA VAL A 72 0.25 -6.29 6.80
C VAL A 72 -1.12 -5.67 7.06
N LEU A 73 -1.93 -6.38 7.84
CA LEU A 73 -3.35 -6.07 7.95
C LEU A 73 -3.62 -4.87 8.86
N THR A 74 -2.96 -4.78 10.01
CA THR A 74 -3.24 -3.76 11.03
C THR A 74 -2.14 -2.69 11.09
N MET A 75 -2.49 -1.51 11.59
CA MET A 75 -1.53 -0.41 11.81
C MET A 75 -0.50 -0.77 12.88
N ARG A 76 -0.92 -1.41 13.97
CA ARG A 76 -0.02 -1.92 15.01
C ARG A 76 0.98 -2.95 14.48
N SER A 77 0.51 -3.89 13.66
CA SER A 77 1.39 -4.89 13.05
C SER A 77 2.36 -4.28 12.05
N MET A 78 2.01 -3.16 11.42
CA MET A 78 2.92 -2.42 10.55
C MET A 78 4.03 -1.77 11.36
N GLU A 79 3.70 -1.15 12.50
CA GLU A 79 4.70 -0.62 13.44
C GLU A 79 5.69 -1.71 13.85
N GLU A 80 5.19 -2.85 14.33
CA GLU A 80 6.02 -3.95 14.83
C GLU A 80 6.87 -4.61 13.73
N GLN A 81 6.32 -4.79 12.51
CA GLN A 81 7.02 -5.50 11.44
C GLN A 81 7.94 -4.62 10.59
N PHE A 82 7.70 -3.32 10.52
CA PHE A 82 8.52 -2.41 9.72
C PHE A 82 9.61 -1.71 10.54
N ASN A 83 9.68 -1.96 11.85
CA ASN A 83 10.74 -1.46 12.72
C ASN A 83 12.07 -2.25 12.53
N GLU A 84 12.61 -2.20 11.32
CA GLU A 84 13.85 -2.85 10.90
C GLU A 84 14.63 -1.89 9.99
N GLU A 85 15.95 -1.82 10.13
CA GLU A 85 16.81 -0.90 9.35
C GLU A 85 16.69 -1.10 7.83
N GLU A 86 16.45 -2.35 7.42
CA GLU A 86 16.19 -2.73 6.04
C GLU A 86 14.89 -2.11 5.49
N CYS A 87 13.86 -1.99 6.34
CA CYS A 87 12.59 -1.33 5.98
C CYS A 87 12.78 0.18 5.84
N ILE A 88 13.52 0.82 6.77
CA ILE A 88 13.87 2.25 6.68
C ILE A 88 14.63 2.54 5.37
N ARG A 89 15.66 1.73 5.06
CA ARG A 89 16.45 1.88 3.83
C ARG A 89 15.59 1.68 2.57
N THR A 90 14.67 0.72 2.61
CA THR A 90 13.74 0.47 1.49
C THR A 90 12.81 1.65 1.28
N LEU A 91 12.21 2.17 2.35
CA LEU A 91 11.31 3.32 2.27
C LEU A 91 12.04 4.56 1.75
N LYS A 92 13.22 4.85 2.30
CA LYS A 92 14.14 5.91 1.88
C LYS A 92 14.43 5.88 0.38
N LEU A 93 14.67 4.69 -0.17
CA LEU A 93 14.94 4.52 -1.60
C LEU A 93 13.69 4.76 -2.46
N LEU A 94 12.52 4.31 -1.99
CA LEU A 94 11.24 4.45 -2.71
C LEU A 94 10.71 5.89 -2.69
N SER A 95 10.74 6.55 -1.53
CA SER A 95 10.29 7.93 -1.37
C SER A 95 11.26 8.94 -1.94
N GLY A 96 12.55 8.59 -1.97
CA GLY A 96 13.63 9.49 -2.35
C GLY A 96 13.99 10.48 -1.26
N ASP A 97 13.46 10.32 -0.04
CA ASP A 97 13.81 11.15 1.11
C ASP A 97 15.17 10.75 1.69
N ARG A 98 16.22 11.50 1.30
CA ARG A 98 17.59 11.25 1.78
C ARG A 98 17.77 11.52 3.28
N ASN A 99 16.83 12.22 3.91
CA ASN A 99 16.89 12.58 5.32
C ASN A 99 16.05 11.65 6.20
N LEU A 100 15.40 10.63 5.62
CA LEU A 100 14.68 9.63 6.40
C LEU A 100 15.65 8.84 7.27
N GLU A 101 15.47 8.93 8.58
CA GLU A 101 16.27 8.25 9.61
C GLU A 101 15.47 7.15 10.32
N GLU A 102 14.16 7.29 10.44
CA GLU A 102 13.27 6.35 11.15
C GLU A 102 11.99 6.10 10.36
N MET A 103 11.34 4.96 10.56
CA MET A 103 10.02 4.69 10.00
C MET A 103 8.98 5.65 10.60
N PRO A 104 8.03 6.16 9.79
CA PRO A 104 6.93 6.94 10.33
C PRO A 104 6.05 6.10 11.25
N HIS A 105 5.69 6.63 12.42
CA HIS A 105 4.78 5.97 13.34
C HIS A 105 3.37 5.83 12.73
N CYS A 106 2.67 4.76 13.09
CA CYS A 106 1.36 4.43 12.56
C CYS A 106 0.29 5.50 12.82
N ASP A 107 0.33 6.18 13.97
CA ASP A 107 -0.57 7.30 14.27
C ASP A 107 -0.31 8.51 13.36
N THR A 108 0.95 8.77 12.99
CA THR A 108 1.29 9.86 12.08
C THR A 108 0.80 9.57 10.66
N MET A 109 0.89 8.30 10.23
CA MET A 109 0.30 7.86 8.97
C MET A 109 -1.23 7.97 8.98
N ASN A 110 -1.89 7.58 10.08
CA ASN A 110 -3.34 7.73 10.22
C ASN A 110 -3.75 9.21 10.13
N TYR A 111 -3.06 10.10 10.84
CA TYR A 111 -3.33 11.54 10.79
C TYR A 111 -3.22 12.11 9.36
N TYR A 112 -2.24 11.66 8.58
CA TYR A 112 -2.12 12.03 7.17
C TYR A 112 -3.31 11.50 6.35
N LEU A 113 -3.64 10.21 6.48
CA LEU A 113 -4.73 9.58 5.72
C LEU A 113 -6.12 10.11 6.07
N GLU A 114 -6.36 10.49 7.32
CA GLU A 114 -7.64 11.08 7.76
C GLU A 114 -7.91 12.42 7.08
N LYS A 115 -6.87 13.14 6.67
CA LYS A 115 -6.96 14.47 6.07
C LYS A 115 -6.75 14.48 4.56
N LEU A 116 -6.10 13.47 4.01
CA LEU A 116 -5.80 13.40 2.59
C LEU A 116 -7.11 13.29 1.79
N SER A 117 -7.29 14.21 0.84
CA SER A 117 -8.47 14.17 -0.03
C SER A 117 -8.48 12.88 -0.88
N PRO A 118 -9.60 12.13 -0.92
CA PRO A 118 -9.76 10.97 -1.81
C PRO A 118 -9.52 11.30 -3.29
N ASP A 119 -9.73 12.56 -3.69
CA ASP A 119 -9.48 13.02 -5.06
C ASP A 119 -8.00 12.95 -5.42
N CYS A 120 -7.08 13.18 -4.47
CA CYS A 120 -5.64 13.08 -4.73
C CYS A 120 -5.27 11.68 -5.22
N LEU A 121 -5.72 10.64 -4.51
CA LEU A 121 -5.46 9.26 -4.88
C LEU A 121 -6.18 8.87 -6.18
N SER A 122 -7.41 9.35 -6.39
CA SER A 122 -8.18 9.09 -7.60
C SER A 122 -7.52 9.72 -8.85
N HIS A 123 -6.99 10.94 -8.71
CA HIS A 123 -6.20 11.61 -9.74
C HIS A 123 -4.94 10.82 -10.06
N LEU A 124 -4.18 10.42 -9.03
CA LEU A 124 -2.97 9.61 -9.17
C LEU A 124 -3.24 8.29 -9.90
N TRP A 125 -4.28 7.56 -9.50
CA TRP A 125 -4.70 6.30 -10.13
C TRP A 125 -5.03 6.50 -11.62
N ARG A 126 -5.73 7.59 -11.94
CA ARG A 126 -6.03 7.95 -13.33
C ARG A 126 -4.75 8.22 -14.13
N GLN A 127 -3.74 8.86 -13.55
CA GLN A 127 -2.44 9.07 -14.21
C GLN A 127 -1.76 7.74 -14.51
N MET A 128 -1.72 6.83 -13.54
CA MET A 128 -1.16 5.48 -13.69
C MET A 128 -1.84 4.70 -14.82
N VAL A 129 -3.17 4.65 -14.83
CA VAL A 129 -3.94 3.95 -15.88
C VAL A 129 -3.69 4.57 -17.26
N LYS A 130 -3.72 5.91 -17.36
CA LYS A 130 -3.42 6.62 -18.62
C LYS A 130 -2.02 6.29 -19.13
N LYS A 131 -1.02 6.20 -18.25
CA LYS A 131 0.36 5.84 -18.61
C LYS A 131 0.43 4.42 -19.20
N LEU A 132 -0.19 3.43 -18.56
CA LEU A 132 -0.22 2.05 -19.06
C LEU A 132 -0.88 1.94 -20.44
N ILE A 133 -1.97 2.68 -20.66
CA ILE A 133 -2.65 2.73 -21.97
C ILE A 133 -1.74 3.35 -23.03
N ARG A 134 -1.12 4.51 -22.74
CA ARG A 134 -0.20 5.21 -23.67
C ARG A 134 1.02 4.37 -24.03
N ASN A 135 1.56 3.64 -23.05
CA ASN A 135 2.69 2.72 -23.23
C ASN A 135 2.31 1.43 -23.96
N LYS A 136 1.05 1.26 -24.39
CA LYS A 136 0.57 0.07 -25.08
C LYS A 136 0.74 -1.21 -24.26
N SER A 137 0.82 -1.10 -22.93
CA SER A 137 1.16 -2.22 -22.03
C SER A 137 0.18 -3.39 -22.12
N PHE A 138 -1.07 -3.14 -22.51
CA PHE A 138 -2.12 -4.16 -22.61
C PHE A 138 -2.27 -4.78 -24.01
N TYR A 139 -1.47 -4.39 -25.02
CA TYR A 139 -1.70 -4.81 -26.41
C TYR A 139 -1.67 -6.33 -26.61
N LYS A 140 -0.80 -7.04 -25.88
CA LYS A 140 -0.74 -8.51 -25.90
C LYS A 140 -2.00 -9.18 -25.33
N GLY A 141 -2.82 -8.44 -24.59
CA GLY A 141 -4.05 -8.91 -23.95
C GLY A 141 -5.33 -8.76 -24.81
N ARG A 142 -5.23 -8.30 -26.06
CA ARG A 142 -6.39 -8.13 -26.96
C ARG A 142 -6.98 -9.47 -27.38
N LEU A 143 -8.31 -9.57 -27.37
CA LEU A 143 -9.03 -10.73 -27.89
C LEU A 143 -8.95 -10.73 -29.42
N LEU A 144 -8.49 -11.85 -29.99
CA LEU A 144 -8.23 -12.01 -31.43
C LEU A 144 -7.29 -10.92 -32.00
N GLY A 145 -6.47 -10.29 -31.15
CA GLY A 145 -5.62 -9.15 -31.52
C GLY A 145 -6.36 -7.85 -31.83
N ARG A 146 -7.70 -7.83 -31.75
CA ARG A 146 -8.56 -6.72 -32.21
C ARG A 146 -9.32 -6.04 -31.09
N TYR A 147 -9.93 -6.81 -30.21
CA TYR A 147 -10.88 -6.26 -29.24
C TYR A 147 -10.26 -6.09 -27.86
N TRP A 148 -10.55 -4.94 -27.24
CA TRP A 148 -10.23 -4.71 -25.84
C TRP A 148 -11.24 -5.42 -24.95
N ARG A 149 -10.74 -6.12 -23.94
CA ARG A 149 -11.56 -6.78 -22.93
C ARG A 149 -11.62 -5.86 -21.71
N VAL A 150 -12.82 -5.43 -21.36
CA VAL A 150 -13.08 -4.66 -20.14
C VAL A 150 -13.92 -5.54 -19.24
N ILE A 151 -13.40 -5.84 -18.06
CA ILE A 151 -14.12 -6.59 -17.02
C ILE A 151 -14.65 -5.54 -16.04
N ILE A 152 -15.95 -5.55 -15.80
CA ILE A 152 -16.61 -4.66 -14.86
C ILE A 152 -17.15 -5.55 -13.74
N ASP A 153 -16.66 -5.30 -12.54
CA ASP A 153 -17.13 -5.94 -11.32
C ASP A 153 -17.41 -4.84 -10.29
N GLY A 154 -18.46 -5.02 -9.51
CA GLY A 154 -18.93 -4.06 -8.53
C GLY A 154 -18.70 -4.60 -7.13
N THR A 155 -17.91 -3.90 -6.33
CA THR A 155 -17.81 -4.15 -4.89
C THR A 155 -18.20 -2.88 -4.15
N GLU A 156 -19.11 -3.00 -3.19
CA GLU A 156 -19.52 -1.90 -2.33
C GLU A 156 -19.06 -2.18 -0.90
N LEU A 157 -18.47 -1.17 -0.25
CA LEU A 157 -18.05 -1.25 1.14
C LEU A 157 -19.06 -0.51 2.00
N PHE A 158 -19.81 -1.27 2.80
CA PHE A 158 -20.69 -0.71 3.82
C PHE A 158 -20.02 -0.78 5.19
N TYR A 159 -19.93 0.36 5.87
CA TYR A 159 -19.50 0.44 7.26
C TYR A 159 -20.60 1.05 8.12
N PHE A 160 -20.94 0.37 9.21
CA PHE A 160 -21.87 0.86 10.22
C PHE A 160 -21.22 0.74 11.60
N LYS A 161 -21.28 1.81 12.40
CA LYS A 161 -20.81 1.78 13.80
C LYS A 161 -21.66 0.83 14.66
N GLU A 162 -22.93 0.67 14.31
CA GLU A 162 -23.89 -0.17 15.00
C GLU A 162 -24.51 -1.20 14.05
N LYS A 163 -25.13 -2.24 14.61
CA LYS A 163 -25.76 -3.31 13.81
C LYS A 163 -26.96 -2.74 13.05
N HIS A 164 -26.79 -2.54 11.75
CA HIS A 164 -27.83 -1.99 10.87
C HIS A 164 -29.03 -2.93 10.66
N CYS A 165 -28.83 -4.25 10.50
CA CYS A 165 -29.92 -5.21 10.35
C CYS A 165 -29.57 -6.61 10.90
N LYS A 166 -30.55 -7.52 10.93
CA LYS A 166 -30.40 -8.89 11.48
C LYS A 166 -29.27 -9.69 10.80
N ASN A 167 -29.04 -9.45 9.51
CA ASN A 167 -28.06 -10.16 8.67
C ASN A 167 -26.64 -9.56 8.72
N CYS A 168 -26.44 -8.41 9.34
CA CYS A 168 -25.12 -7.81 9.46
C CYS A 168 -24.21 -8.73 10.29
N LEU A 169 -23.03 -9.04 9.73
CA LEU A 169 -21.92 -9.59 10.50
C LEU A 169 -21.42 -8.49 11.44
N VAL A 170 -21.25 -8.82 12.72
CA VAL A 170 -20.82 -7.88 13.76
C VAL A 170 -19.51 -8.36 14.35
N THR A 171 -18.51 -7.49 14.35
CA THR A 171 -17.26 -7.69 15.09
C THR A 171 -17.34 -6.87 16.37
N LYS A 172 -17.30 -7.52 17.53
CA LYS A 172 -17.14 -6.83 18.81
C LYS A 172 -15.66 -6.52 19.00
N ILE A 173 -15.34 -5.24 19.19
CA ILE A 173 -13.98 -4.79 19.48
C ILE A 173 -13.94 -4.47 20.97
N GLU A 174 -13.34 -5.35 21.77
CA GLU A 174 -12.98 -5.04 23.15
C GLU A 174 -11.71 -4.19 23.12
N ARG A 175 -11.83 -2.90 23.47
CA ARG A 175 -10.68 -2.03 23.67
C ARG A 175 -10.35 -2.05 25.16
N GLU A 176 -9.12 -2.42 25.52
CA GLU A 176 -8.61 -2.12 26.86
C GLU A 176 -8.70 -0.61 27.09
N LYS A 177 -9.22 -0.21 28.26
CA LYS A 177 -9.29 1.20 28.64
C LYS A 177 -7.85 1.75 28.62
N ARG A 178 -7.57 2.69 27.72
CA ARG A 178 -6.39 3.53 27.86
C ARG A 178 -6.65 4.44 29.05
N ASP A 179 -5.76 4.40 30.04
CA ASP A 179 -5.76 5.41 31.09
C ASP A 179 -5.65 6.79 30.43
N PRO A 180 -6.43 7.79 30.91
CA PRO A 180 -6.31 9.13 30.40
C PRO A 180 -4.87 9.61 30.61
N VAL A 181 -4.19 9.97 29.52
CA VAL A 181 -2.91 10.68 29.60
C VAL A 181 -3.20 11.96 30.38
N LEU A 182 -2.57 12.09 31.56
CA LEU A 182 -2.66 13.27 32.40
C LEU A 182 -2.24 14.52 31.61
N PRO A 183 -2.87 15.67 31.86
CA PRO A 183 -2.68 16.91 31.11
C PRO A 183 -1.23 17.43 31.16
#